data_AF-A0A2V5W6C0-F1
#
_entry.id   AF-A0A2V5W6C0-F1
#
_cell.length_a   1.000
_cell.length_b   1.000
_cell.length_c   1.000
_cell.angle_alpha   90.00
_cell.angle_beta   90.00
_cell.angle_gamma   90.00
#
_symmetry.space_group_name_H-M   'P 1'
#
loop_
_entity.id
_entity.type
_entity.pdbx_description
1 polymer ?
#
loop_
_entity_poly.entity_id
_entity_poly.type
_entity_poly.pdbx_seq_one_letter_code
_entity_poly.pdbx_strand_id
1 'polypeptide(L)'
;MFYVYAYFEPGGKVPFYIGKGVRHRSRVHLSRSHNSAVARKIAALRGNGFEPEVRLLYFGTDEQCKLEEIRLIRLFGRRDLAAGPLLNCTDGGDGTTKRVRYKRELELLRAAARRQWNNESTRAKKIAGIIESWRNPTTRENRLLGAIKGGATLRDRILANPAERRRLSEQMKRAWRRPAFRQRATAAAQTRFATAQARAEMSAKIRKKHELDAGYRQRISAGVKERLKEPAVRERLLEACRDPVRRAKISASRKGRNNMSEALLERVSRAKSKLAKDICMIRKLHFRGLSIQTLARPYGVSFSTMSRAIRGIRRAYKDGAPNFADVQEAISRNRERAARKRRRLKDGDVAELFRMRAAGVPLRRIAVKFQVTHHTVMNILSGQIYRGSGGFPPSGKSV
;
A
#
# COMPACT_ATOMS: atom_id res chain seq x y z
N MET A 1 40.20 -14.42 26.09
CA MET A 1 39.74 -13.16 26.73
C MET A 1 40.09 -11.98 25.84
N PHE A 2 39.13 -11.12 25.51
CA PHE A 2 39.38 -9.87 24.78
C PHE A 2 39.52 -8.71 25.75
N TYR A 3 40.12 -7.61 25.29
CA TYR A 3 40.23 -6.39 26.07
C TYR A 3 40.14 -5.14 25.18
N VAL A 4 39.78 -4.02 25.79
CA VAL A 4 39.90 -2.68 25.21
C VAL A 4 41.13 -1.99 25.81
N TYR A 5 41.95 -1.38 24.97
CA TYR A 5 43.14 -0.65 25.37
C TYR A 5 43.11 0.76 24.80
N ALA A 6 43.83 1.68 25.45
CA ALA A 6 43.97 3.04 24.99
C ALA A 6 45.41 3.54 25.13
N TYR A 7 45.79 4.46 24.24
CA TYR A 7 47.09 5.12 24.24
C TYR A 7 46.94 6.55 24.74
N PHE A 8 47.83 6.93 25.66
CA PHE A 8 47.90 8.24 26.28
C PHE A 8 49.29 8.84 26.04
N GLU A 9 49.37 10.16 26.04
CA GLU A 9 50.64 10.84 26.25
C GLU A 9 51.14 10.54 27.68
N PRO A 10 52.45 10.57 27.95
CA PRO A 10 52.97 10.39 29.31
C PRO A 10 52.30 11.37 30.28
N GLY A 11 51.77 10.87 31.40
CA GLY A 11 51.02 11.67 32.37
C GLY A 11 49.65 12.19 31.88
N GLY A 12 49.26 11.87 30.65
CA GLY A 12 48.03 12.33 30.02
C GLY A 12 46.78 11.72 30.66
N LYS A 13 45.74 12.55 30.84
CA LYS A 13 44.42 12.12 31.33
C LYS A 13 43.46 11.70 30.21
N VAL A 14 43.75 12.12 28.98
CA VAL A 14 42.85 11.91 27.83
C VAL A 14 43.54 11.02 26.79
N PRO A 15 42.90 9.94 26.33
CA PRO A 15 43.51 9.06 25.34
C PRO A 15 43.53 9.73 23.96
N PHE A 16 44.56 9.44 23.18
CA PHE A 16 44.63 9.80 21.76
C PHE A 16 44.29 8.63 20.83
N TYR A 17 44.18 7.40 21.34
CA TYR A 17 43.75 6.24 20.57
C TYR A 17 43.08 5.21 21.46
N ILE A 18 42.06 4.53 20.95
CA ILE A 18 41.37 3.41 21.62
C ILE A 18 41.26 2.25 20.65
N GLY A 19 41.46 1.03 21.11
CA GLY A 19 41.29 -0.16 20.27
C GLY A 19 40.88 -1.40 21.04
N LYS A 20 40.24 -2.34 20.35
CA LYS A 20 40.00 -3.71 20.84
C LYS A 20 41.16 -4.64 20.48
N GLY A 21 41.53 -5.53 21.39
CA GLY A 21 42.51 -6.56 21.10
C GLY A 21 42.45 -7.82 21.94
N VAL A 22 43.40 -8.69 21.63
CA VAL A 22 43.63 -9.98 22.26
C VAL A 22 45.14 -10.21 22.28
N ARG A 23 45.65 -10.96 23.27
CA ARG A 23 47.10 -11.22 23.45
C ARG A 23 47.92 -9.91 23.49
N HIS A 24 48.89 -9.74 22.59
CA HIS A 24 49.80 -8.58 22.58
C HIS A 24 49.37 -7.47 21.61
N ARG A 25 48.12 -7.47 21.12
CA ARG A 25 47.65 -6.48 20.13
C ARG A 25 47.80 -5.03 20.59
N SER A 26 47.67 -4.75 21.88
CA SER A 26 47.92 -3.42 22.45
C SER A 26 49.36 -2.91 22.24
N ARG A 27 50.33 -3.80 22.01
CA ARG A 27 51.74 -3.44 21.76
C ARG A 27 52.09 -3.40 20.27
N VAL A 28 51.34 -4.11 19.43
CA VAL A 28 51.61 -4.19 17.98
C VAL A 28 51.52 -2.82 17.30
N HIS A 29 50.54 -1.98 17.66
CA HIS A 29 50.42 -0.65 17.05
C HIS A 29 51.45 0.37 17.54
N LEU A 30 52.26 0.05 18.57
CA LEU A 30 53.40 0.86 18.97
C LEU A 30 54.59 0.73 18.01
N SER A 31 54.77 -0.44 17.40
CA SER A 31 55.85 -0.69 16.42
C SER A 31 55.37 -0.57 14.98
N ARG A 32 54.13 -1.00 14.69
CA ARG A 32 53.57 -1.00 13.34
C ARG A 32 52.08 -0.68 13.36
N SER A 33 51.74 0.61 13.23
CA SER A 33 50.35 1.06 13.09
C SER A 33 49.95 1.19 11.61
N HIS A 34 48.80 0.63 11.26
CA HIS A 34 48.15 0.89 9.96
C HIS A 34 47.44 2.25 9.93
N ASN A 35 47.38 2.96 11.07
CA ASN A 35 46.86 4.32 11.18
C ASN A 35 48.03 5.31 11.17
N SER A 36 48.20 6.02 10.06
CA SER A 36 49.30 6.99 9.87
C SER A 36 49.26 8.16 10.85
N ALA A 37 48.08 8.55 11.37
CA ALA A 37 48.00 9.60 12.39
C ALA A 37 48.54 9.11 13.73
N VAL A 38 48.19 7.88 14.13
CA VAL A 38 48.72 7.25 15.34
C VAL A 38 50.23 7.02 15.22
N ALA A 39 50.70 6.48 14.08
CA ALA A 39 52.12 6.27 13.83
C ALA A 39 52.93 7.57 13.95
N ARG A 40 52.45 8.67 13.35
CA ARG A 40 53.09 9.99 13.48
C ARG A 40 53.09 10.53 14.90
N LYS A 41 52.00 10.35 15.65
CA LYS A 41 51.92 10.81 17.05
C LYS A 41 52.91 10.06 17.94
N ILE A 42 53.03 8.75 17.76
CA ILE A 42 53.99 7.91 18.48
C ILE A 42 55.43 8.31 18.11
N ALA A 43 55.72 8.51 16.83
CA ALA A 43 57.04 8.95 16.38
C ALA A 43 57.42 10.33 16.96
N ALA A 44 56.47 11.26 17.02
CA ALA A 44 56.68 12.58 17.62
C ALA A 44 56.96 12.51 19.13
N LEU A 45 56.23 11.66 19.87
CA LEU A 45 56.50 11.43 21.29
C LEU A 45 57.90 10.88 21.51
N ARG A 46 58.29 9.86 20.73
CA ARG A 46 59.62 9.25 20.79
C ARG A 46 60.75 10.21 20.42
N GLY A 47 60.52 11.05 19.42
CA GLY A 47 61.47 12.11 19.05
C GLY A 47 61.73 13.11 20.17
N ASN A 48 60.78 13.26 21.10
CA ASN A 48 60.89 14.11 22.28
C ASN A 48 61.35 13.33 23.54
N GLY A 49 61.83 12.09 23.40
CA GLY A 49 62.30 11.26 24.51
C GLY A 49 61.20 10.60 25.34
N PHE A 50 59.96 10.58 24.84
CA PHE A 50 58.80 10.03 25.56
C PHE A 50 58.24 8.75 24.89
N GLU A 51 57.65 7.86 25.69
CA GLU A 51 56.88 6.72 25.20
C GLU A 51 55.38 6.88 25.50
N PRO A 52 54.48 6.45 24.60
CA PRO A 52 53.04 6.42 24.90
C PRO A 52 52.71 5.47 26.05
N GLU A 53 51.86 5.93 26.96
CA GLU A 53 51.31 5.06 28.00
C GLU A 53 50.16 4.22 27.44
N VAL A 54 50.26 2.89 27.58
CA VAL A 54 49.22 1.96 27.17
C VAL A 54 48.45 1.48 28.40
N ARG A 55 47.16 1.77 28.45
CA ARG A 55 46.28 1.33 29.55
C ARG A 55 45.24 0.35 29.03
N LEU A 56 45.02 -0.75 29.74
CA LEU A 56 43.93 -1.69 29.49
C LEU A 56 42.70 -1.20 30.27
N LEU A 57 41.62 -0.89 29.56
CA LEU A 57 40.46 -0.19 30.11
C LEU A 57 39.30 -1.15 30.46
N TYR A 58 39.18 -2.27 29.75
CA TYR A 58 38.06 -3.20 29.90
C TYR A 58 38.45 -4.61 29.44
N PHE A 59 37.94 -5.64 30.10
CA PHE A 59 38.08 -7.04 29.72
C PHE A 59 36.71 -7.70 29.58
N GLY A 60 36.54 -8.58 28.59
CA GLY A 60 35.27 -9.27 28.38
C GLY A 60 35.26 -10.22 27.19
N THR A 61 34.05 -10.58 26.75
CA THR A 61 33.83 -11.32 25.50
C THR A 61 34.13 -10.46 24.28
N ASP A 62 34.21 -11.09 23.11
CA ASP A 62 34.47 -10.40 21.84
C ASP A 62 33.46 -9.29 21.56
N GLU A 63 32.17 -9.56 21.80
CA GLU A 63 31.07 -8.62 21.57
C GLU A 63 31.01 -7.54 22.66
N GLN A 64 31.26 -7.88 23.93
CA GLN A 64 31.32 -6.87 25.01
C GLN A 64 32.44 -5.85 24.77
N CYS A 65 33.66 -6.31 24.47
CA CYS A 65 34.78 -5.41 24.19
C CYS A 65 34.54 -4.57 22.92
N LYS A 66 33.78 -5.11 21.96
CA LYS A 66 33.41 -4.39 20.74
C LYS A 66 32.44 -3.25 21.03
N LEU A 67 31.41 -3.51 21.83
CA LEU A 67 30.46 -2.49 22.26
C LEU A 67 31.15 -1.42 23.12
N GLU A 68 32.07 -1.81 24.00
CA GLU A 68 32.81 -0.89 24.85
C GLU A 68 33.80 -0.04 24.05
N GLU A 69 34.50 -0.59 23.05
CA GLU A 69 35.33 0.17 22.11
C GLU A 69 34.50 1.26 21.41
N ILE A 70 33.33 0.90 20.86
CA ILE A 70 32.43 1.84 20.18
C ILE A 70 31.97 2.93 21.15
N ARG A 71 31.58 2.56 22.37
CA ARG A 71 31.13 3.47 23.41
C ARG A 71 32.21 4.48 23.78
N LEU A 72 33.43 4.01 24.03
CA LEU A 72 34.56 4.88 24.42
C LEU A 72 34.99 5.81 23.28
N ILE A 73 35.04 5.33 22.03
CA ILE A 73 35.33 6.18 20.87
C ILE A 73 34.30 7.29 20.74
N ARG A 74 33.02 6.98 20.96
CA ARG A 74 31.94 7.96 20.94
C ARG A 74 32.01 8.94 22.11
N LEU A 75 32.40 8.47 23.30
CA LEU A 75 32.51 9.28 24.50
C LEU A 75 33.62 10.33 24.39
N PHE A 76 34.83 9.92 23.99
CA PHE A 76 35.96 10.84 23.87
C PHE A 76 35.93 11.66 22.57
N GLY A 77 35.32 11.13 21.51
CA GLY A 77 35.15 11.83 20.24
C GLY A 77 36.38 11.76 19.33
N ARG A 78 36.12 11.75 18.02
CA ARG A 78 37.14 11.61 16.96
C ARG A 78 37.62 12.95 16.44
N ARG A 79 38.93 13.07 16.23
CA ARG A 79 39.57 14.28 15.70
C ARG A 79 39.18 14.57 14.25
N ASP A 80 39.03 13.54 13.41
CA ASP A 80 38.67 13.71 12.01
C ASP A 80 37.21 14.17 11.79
N LEU A 81 36.39 14.09 12.84
CA LEU A 81 35.03 14.63 12.90
C LEU A 81 34.95 15.92 13.72
N ALA A 82 36.09 16.48 14.14
CA ALA A 82 36.19 17.63 15.05
C ALA A 82 35.39 17.44 16.36
N ALA A 83 35.22 16.19 16.82
CA ALA A 83 34.40 15.84 17.97
C ALA A 83 35.22 15.50 19.21
N GLY A 84 36.55 15.39 19.11
CA GLY A 84 37.42 15.04 20.23
C GLY A 84 38.86 14.75 19.82
N PRO A 85 39.69 14.23 20.74
CA PRO A 85 41.13 14.09 20.55
C PRO A 85 41.54 12.77 19.88
N LEU A 86 40.63 11.80 19.74
CA LEU A 86 40.99 10.48 19.25
C LEU A 86 41.44 10.49 17.79
N LEU A 87 42.56 9.82 17.55
CA LEU A 87 43.15 9.58 16.24
C LEU A 87 42.51 8.39 15.51
N ASN A 88 41.49 7.77 16.11
CA ASN A 88 40.68 6.73 15.49
C ASN A 88 40.05 7.24 14.18
N CYS A 89 40.17 6.44 13.11
CA CYS A 89 39.56 6.76 11.81
C CYS A 89 38.24 6.04 11.56
N THR A 90 37.72 5.30 12.55
CA THR A 90 36.46 4.55 12.50
C THR A 90 35.74 4.69 13.83
N ASP A 91 34.44 4.40 13.87
CA ASP A 91 33.63 4.40 15.10
C ASP A 91 33.91 3.19 16.02
N GLY A 92 34.93 2.37 15.73
CA GLY A 92 35.15 1.08 16.38
C GLY A 92 34.32 -0.06 15.81
N GLY A 93 34.55 -1.28 16.31
CA GLY A 93 33.89 -2.50 15.86
C GLY A 93 34.49 -3.16 14.63
N ASP A 94 33.67 -3.91 13.88
CA ASP A 94 34.16 -4.69 12.72
C ASP A 94 34.22 -3.82 11.45
N GLY A 95 35.44 -3.43 11.09
CA GLY A 95 35.78 -3.00 9.72
C GLY A 95 36.04 -1.51 9.53
N THR A 96 36.10 -1.11 8.25
CA THR A 96 36.41 0.27 7.81
C THR A 96 35.17 1.15 7.61
N THR A 97 34.04 0.71 8.17
CA THR A 97 32.74 1.39 8.08
C THR A 97 32.83 2.79 8.70
N LYS A 98 32.24 3.78 8.01
CA LYS A 98 32.23 5.20 8.41
C LYS A 98 33.60 5.87 8.59
N ARG A 99 34.65 5.30 7.98
CA ARG A 99 35.92 6.01 7.82
C ARG A 99 35.76 7.19 6.87
N VAL A 100 36.19 8.37 7.31
CA VAL A 100 36.29 9.55 6.44
C VAL A 100 37.40 9.28 5.43
N ARG A 101 37.08 9.38 4.13
CA ARG A 101 38.04 9.22 3.03
C ARG A 101 38.11 10.52 2.25
N TYR A 102 39.31 11.06 2.13
CA TYR A 102 39.56 12.25 1.31
C TYR A 102 39.50 11.90 -0.18
N LYS A 103 39.17 12.89 -1.03
CA LYS A 103 39.03 12.69 -2.49
C LYS A 103 40.23 11.98 -3.12
N ARG A 104 41.45 12.43 -2.80
CA ARG A 104 42.70 11.85 -3.32
C ARG A 104 42.87 10.37 -2.97
N GLU A 105 42.54 9.97 -1.73
CA GLU A 105 42.57 8.56 -1.33
C GLU A 105 41.55 7.75 -2.12
N LEU A 106 40.36 8.29 -2.32
CA LEU A 106 39.31 7.65 -3.10
C LEU A 106 39.72 7.47 -4.58
N GLU A 107 40.42 8.44 -5.15
CA GLU A 107 40.98 8.38 -6.51
C GLU A 107 42.06 7.32 -6.63
N LEU A 108 43.01 7.26 -5.69
CA LEU A 108 44.05 6.23 -5.65
C LEU A 108 43.44 4.82 -5.57
N LEU A 109 42.45 4.63 -4.70
CA LEU A 109 41.72 3.36 -4.57
C LEU A 109 40.97 3.00 -5.86
N ARG A 110 40.32 3.98 -6.50
CA ARG A 110 39.66 3.78 -7.80
C ARG A 110 40.66 3.41 -8.88
N ALA A 111 41.81 4.06 -8.93
CA ALA A 111 42.87 3.76 -9.89
C ALA A 111 43.47 2.37 -9.66
N ALA A 112 43.72 1.99 -8.40
CA ALA A 112 44.16 0.64 -8.05
C ALA A 112 43.11 -0.42 -8.44
N ALA A 113 41.83 -0.17 -8.16
CA ALA A 113 40.76 -1.06 -8.56
C ALA A 113 40.67 -1.22 -10.09
N ARG A 114 40.77 -0.12 -10.85
CA ARG A 114 40.80 -0.17 -12.33
C ARG A 114 42.00 -0.98 -12.83
N ARG A 115 43.19 -0.77 -12.27
CA ARG A 115 44.39 -1.55 -12.61
C ARG A 115 44.18 -3.05 -12.39
N GLN A 116 43.58 -3.43 -11.26
CA GLN A 116 43.24 -4.84 -10.97
C GLN A 116 42.21 -5.43 -11.93
N TRP A 117 41.25 -4.64 -12.42
CA TRP A 117 40.25 -5.12 -13.37
C TRP A 117 40.74 -5.16 -14.82
N ASN A 118 41.72 -4.32 -15.17
CA ASN A 118 42.32 -4.30 -16.50
C ASN A 118 43.35 -5.41 -16.71
N ASN A 119 44.00 -5.89 -15.64
CA ASN A 119 44.90 -7.05 -15.73
C ASN A 119 44.07 -8.35 -15.76
N GLU A 120 44.28 -9.14 -16.81
CA GLU A 120 43.52 -10.36 -17.08
C GLU A 120 43.65 -11.40 -15.97
N SER A 121 44.88 -11.65 -15.51
CA SER A 121 45.16 -12.66 -14.47
C SER A 121 44.50 -12.29 -13.14
N THR A 122 44.60 -11.02 -12.72
CA THR A 122 43.95 -10.57 -11.49
C THR A 122 42.44 -10.55 -11.61
N ARG A 123 41.90 -10.19 -12.78
CA ARG A 123 40.47 -10.24 -13.06
C ARG A 123 39.95 -11.68 -13.00
N ALA A 124 40.61 -12.61 -13.67
CA ALA A 124 40.22 -14.03 -13.70
C ALA A 124 40.22 -14.65 -12.31
N LYS A 125 41.29 -14.45 -11.51
CA LYS A 125 41.36 -14.92 -10.12
C LYS A 125 40.21 -14.38 -9.27
N LYS A 126 39.84 -13.11 -9.47
CA LYS A 126 38.75 -12.47 -8.72
C LYS A 126 37.38 -13.02 -9.13
N ILE A 127 37.15 -13.23 -10.42
CA ILE A 127 35.91 -13.85 -10.92
C ILE A 127 35.79 -15.28 -10.39
N ALA A 128 36.86 -16.08 -10.45
CA ALA A 128 36.89 -17.43 -9.92
C ALA A 128 36.57 -17.45 -8.41
N GLY A 129 37.21 -16.57 -7.63
CA GLY A 129 36.92 -16.42 -6.20
C GLY A 129 35.46 -16.02 -5.93
N ILE A 130 34.86 -15.17 -6.78
CA ILE A 130 33.44 -14.83 -6.69
C ILE A 130 32.57 -16.07 -6.96
N ILE A 131 32.84 -16.82 -8.03
CA ILE A 131 32.08 -18.05 -8.37
C ILE A 131 32.15 -19.05 -7.22
N GLU A 132 33.35 -19.31 -6.68
CA GLU A 132 33.55 -20.29 -5.62
C GLU A 132 32.79 -19.93 -4.34
N SER A 133 32.80 -18.65 -3.98
CA SER A 133 32.04 -18.16 -2.83
C SER A 133 30.51 -18.14 -3.02
N TRP A 134 30.01 -18.32 -4.25
CA TRP A 134 28.59 -18.61 -4.49
C TRP A 134 28.26 -20.11 -4.37
N ARG A 135 29.26 -20.99 -4.47
CA ARG A 135 29.10 -22.44 -4.27
C ARG A 135 29.08 -22.80 -2.79
N ASN A 136 29.92 -22.15 -1.97
CA ASN A 136 29.93 -22.35 -0.52
C ASN A 136 28.62 -21.86 0.14
N PRO A 137 27.84 -22.71 0.84
CA PRO A 137 26.53 -22.35 1.39
C PRO A 137 26.56 -21.18 2.38
N THR A 138 27.47 -21.21 3.36
CA THR A 138 27.59 -20.18 4.40
C THR A 138 28.01 -18.84 3.80
N THR A 139 28.93 -18.87 2.85
CA THR A 139 29.40 -17.64 2.18
C THR A 139 28.32 -17.07 1.26
N ARG A 140 27.56 -17.92 0.59
CA ARG A 140 26.41 -17.55 -0.23
C ARG A 140 25.33 -16.87 0.60
N GLU A 141 24.98 -17.42 1.75
CA GLU A 141 23.99 -16.83 2.67
C GLU A 141 24.42 -15.44 3.14
N ASN A 142 25.65 -15.31 3.62
CA ASN A 142 26.21 -14.01 4.04
C ASN A 142 26.22 -12.98 2.90
N ARG A 143 26.48 -13.42 1.66
CA ARG A 143 26.38 -12.54 0.48
C ARG A 143 24.95 -12.12 0.18
N LEU A 144 23.98 -13.02 0.30
CA LEU A 144 22.57 -12.67 0.12
C LEU A 144 22.12 -11.68 1.18
N LEU A 145 22.48 -11.89 2.45
CA LEU A 145 22.22 -10.94 3.54
C LEU A 145 22.88 -9.57 3.26
N GLY A 146 24.14 -9.58 2.82
CA GLY A 146 24.86 -8.37 2.41
C GLY A 146 24.21 -7.67 1.21
N ALA A 147 23.73 -8.41 0.22
CA ALA A 147 23.02 -7.87 -0.94
C ALA A 147 21.63 -7.32 -0.58
N ILE A 148 20.95 -7.91 0.41
CA ILE A 148 19.70 -7.37 0.96
C ILE A 148 19.97 -6.04 1.65
N LYS A 149 20.95 -6.00 2.58
CA LYS A 149 21.32 -4.80 3.34
C LYS A 149 21.88 -3.68 2.44
N GLY A 150 22.83 -4.03 1.56
CA GLY A 150 23.44 -3.13 0.58
C GLY A 150 22.47 -2.70 -0.51
N GLY A 151 21.59 -3.60 -0.94
CA GLY A 151 20.56 -3.33 -1.94
C GLY A 151 19.46 -2.40 -1.41
N ALA A 152 19.06 -2.54 -0.14
CA ALA A 152 18.13 -1.62 0.52
C ALA A 152 18.73 -0.21 0.60
N THR A 153 19.94 -0.08 1.16
CA THR A 153 20.64 1.21 1.26
C THR A 153 20.92 1.86 -0.09
N LEU A 154 21.28 1.08 -1.11
CA LEU A 154 21.44 1.60 -2.48
C LEU A 154 20.10 2.06 -3.07
N ARG A 155 19.02 1.29 -2.88
CA ARG A 155 17.68 1.69 -3.32
C ARG A 155 17.25 2.99 -2.65
N ASP A 156 17.45 3.13 -1.35
CA ASP A 156 17.07 4.34 -0.62
C ASP A 156 17.85 5.56 -1.12
N ARG A 157 19.17 5.41 -1.35
CA ARG A 157 19.99 6.47 -1.95
C ARG A 157 19.52 6.86 -3.35
N ILE A 158 19.23 5.88 -4.21
CA ILE A 158 18.73 6.15 -5.57
C ILE A 158 17.34 6.81 -5.48
N LEU A 159 16.47 6.32 -4.60
CA LEU A 159 15.12 6.86 -4.42
C LEU A 159 15.16 8.27 -3.84
N ALA A 160 16.16 8.66 -3.07
CA ALA A 160 16.34 10.03 -2.57
C ALA A 160 16.81 11.00 -3.67
N ASN A 161 17.57 10.53 -4.66
CA ASN A 161 18.17 11.39 -5.70
C ASN A 161 17.40 11.33 -7.05
N PRO A 162 16.69 12.40 -7.46
CA PRO A 162 15.94 12.43 -8.71
C PRO A 162 16.76 12.14 -9.97
N ALA A 163 18.03 12.59 -10.03
CA ALA A 163 18.89 12.39 -11.18
C ALA A 163 19.27 10.91 -11.35
N GLU A 164 19.59 10.23 -10.25
CA GLU A 164 19.88 8.78 -10.26
C GLU A 164 18.63 7.95 -10.61
N ARG A 165 17.44 8.36 -10.15
CA ARG A 165 16.17 7.72 -10.58
C ARG A 165 15.98 7.81 -12.09
N ARG A 166 16.23 9.00 -12.68
CA ARG A 166 16.11 9.23 -14.13
C ARG A 166 17.14 8.39 -14.90
N ARG A 167 18.40 8.42 -14.49
CA ARG A 167 19.49 7.62 -15.08
C ARG A 167 19.15 6.13 -15.10
N LEU A 168 18.66 5.58 -13.97
CA LEU A 168 18.26 4.17 -13.89
C LEU A 168 17.07 3.86 -14.81
N SER A 169 16.10 4.77 -14.89
CA SER A 169 14.96 4.64 -15.81
C SER A 169 15.41 4.59 -17.27
N GLU A 170 16.31 5.48 -17.67
CA GLU A 170 16.87 5.52 -19.02
C GLU A 170 17.69 4.28 -19.36
N GLN A 171 18.53 3.81 -18.42
CA GLN A 171 19.28 2.58 -18.59
C GLN A 171 18.34 1.39 -18.82
N MET A 172 17.24 1.30 -18.06
CA MET A 172 16.23 0.27 -18.28
C MET A 172 15.53 0.43 -19.63
N LYS A 173 15.12 1.65 -20.02
CA LYS A 173 14.53 1.89 -21.35
C LYS A 173 15.48 1.44 -22.48
N ARG A 174 16.79 1.74 -22.36
CA ARG A 174 17.81 1.29 -23.31
C ARG A 174 17.95 -0.24 -23.34
N ALA A 175 17.92 -0.90 -22.17
CA ALA A 175 17.93 -2.36 -22.09
C ALA A 175 16.69 -2.98 -22.78
N TRP A 176 15.51 -2.40 -22.56
CA TRP A 176 14.26 -2.83 -23.20
C TRP A 176 14.24 -2.64 -24.72
N ARG A 177 15.09 -1.78 -25.30
CA ARG A 177 15.25 -1.68 -26.77
C ARG A 177 15.94 -2.91 -27.37
N ARG A 178 16.72 -3.66 -26.59
CA ARG A 178 17.45 -4.86 -27.05
C ARG A 178 16.52 -6.08 -27.09
N PRO A 179 16.30 -6.73 -28.26
CA PRO A 179 15.41 -7.88 -28.37
C PRO A 179 15.75 -9.04 -27.42
N ALA A 180 17.02 -9.42 -27.33
CA ALA A 180 17.48 -10.48 -26.44
C ALA A 180 17.17 -10.22 -24.96
N PHE A 181 17.24 -8.96 -24.52
CA PHE A 181 16.86 -8.60 -23.15
C PHE A 181 15.35 -8.75 -22.94
N ARG A 182 14.54 -8.27 -23.89
CA ARG A 182 13.07 -8.41 -23.81
C ARG A 182 12.65 -9.87 -23.74
N GLN A 183 13.20 -10.72 -24.60
CA GLN A 183 12.89 -12.15 -24.63
C GLN A 183 13.22 -12.83 -23.29
N ARG A 184 14.43 -12.60 -22.74
CA ARG A 184 14.81 -13.12 -21.43
C ARG A 184 13.91 -12.62 -20.30
N ALA A 185 13.56 -11.32 -20.31
CA ALA A 185 12.68 -10.73 -19.31
C ALA A 185 11.26 -11.32 -19.38
N THR A 186 10.72 -11.52 -20.58
CA THR A 186 9.41 -12.13 -20.80
C THR A 186 9.39 -13.60 -20.39
N ALA A 187 10.40 -14.39 -20.78
CA ALA A 187 10.53 -15.78 -20.37
C ALA A 187 10.58 -15.92 -18.85
N ALA A 188 11.41 -15.10 -18.19
CA ALA A 188 11.48 -15.07 -16.72
C ALA A 188 10.13 -14.69 -16.07
N ALA A 189 9.36 -13.79 -16.69
CA ALA A 189 8.01 -13.45 -16.21
C ALA A 189 7.04 -14.62 -16.39
N GLN A 190 7.08 -15.30 -17.54
CA GLN A 190 6.25 -16.49 -17.79
C GLN A 190 6.54 -17.59 -16.77
N THR A 191 7.80 -17.90 -16.49
CA THR A 191 8.19 -18.89 -15.47
C THR A 191 7.67 -18.50 -14.08
N ARG A 192 7.76 -17.22 -13.70
CA ARG A 192 7.24 -16.73 -12.40
C ARG A 192 5.74 -16.88 -12.23
N PHE A 193 4.98 -16.99 -13.32
CA PHE A 193 3.52 -17.15 -13.29
C PHE A 193 3.05 -18.50 -13.87
N ALA A 194 3.97 -19.44 -14.13
CA ALA A 194 3.68 -20.68 -14.81
C ALA A 194 2.77 -21.59 -13.96
N THR A 195 3.07 -21.73 -12.67
CA THR A 195 2.32 -22.62 -11.78
C THR A 195 1.26 -21.87 -10.98
N ALA A 196 0.23 -22.60 -10.52
CA ALA A 196 -0.78 -22.05 -9.61
C ALA A 196 -0.14 -21.58 -8.29
N GLN A 197 0.82 -22.36 -7.76
CA GLN A 197 1.57 -22.01 -6.56
C GLN A 197 2.38 -20.71 -6.74
N ALA A 198 3.14 -20.56 -7.82
CA ALA A 198 3.92 -19.34 -8.04
C ALA A 198 3.03 -18.09 -8.18
N ARG A 199 1.85 -18.23 -8.81
CA ARG A 199 0.82 -17.18 -8.86
C ARG A 199 0.28 -16.84 -7.47
N ALA A 200 0.04 -17.84 -6.62
CA ALA A 200 -0.43 -17.64 -5.26
C ALA A 200 0.63 -16.93 -4.38
N GLU A 201 1.89 -17.36 -4.47
CA GLU A 201 3.02 -16.72 -3.78
C GLU A 201 3.20 -15.26 -4.20
N MET A 202 3.12 -14.97 -5.50
CA MET A 202 3.21 -13.60 -5.98
C MET A 202 2.04 -12.74 -5.47
N SER A 203 0.83 -13.31 -5.45
CA SER A 203 -0.35 -12.65 -4.89
C SER A 203 -0.18 -12.37 -3.39
N ALA A 204 0.38 -13.31 -2.63
CA ALA A 204 0.69 -13.13 -1.21
C ALA A 204 1.72 -12.02 -0.99
N LYS A 205 2.79 -11.96 -1.80
CA LYS A 205 3.78 -10.87 -1.75
C LYS A 205 3.15 -9.51 -2.03
N ILE A 206 2.21 -9.43 -2.97
CA ILE A 206 1.47 -8.19 -3.26
C ILE A 206 0.55 -7.82 -2.09
N ARG A 207 -0.18 -8.77 -1.49
CA ARG A 207 -1.01 -8.53 -0.29
C ARG A 207 -0.19 -7.98 0.87
N LYS A 208 0.95 -8.60 1.17
CA LYS A 208 1.86 -8.12 2.20
C LYS A 208 2.33 -6.67 1.96
N LYS A 209 2.53 -6.27 0.70
CA LYS A 209 2.83 -4.86 0.39
C LYS A 209 1.65 -3.93 0.66
N HIS A 210 0.42 -4.36 0.40
CA HIS A 210 -0.76 -3.58 0.74
C HIS A 210 -0.94 -3.40 2.25
N GLU A 211 -0.60 -4.42 3.04
CA GLU A 211 -0.62 -4.36 4.50
C GLU A 211 0.44 -3.40 5.05
N LEU A 212 1.67 -3.47 4.54
CA LEU A 212 2.79 -2.64 5.00
C LEU A 212 2.69 -1.17 4.56
N ASP A 213 1.94 -0.89 3.50
CA ASP A 213 1.89 0.41 2.85
C ASP A 213 0.46 0.73 2.40
N ALA A 214 -0.28 1.35 3.32
CA ALA A 214 -1.67 1.73 3.13
C ALA A 214 -1.91 2.65 1.92
N GLY A 215 -0.87 3.35 1.43
CA GLY A 215 -0.89 4.22 0.26
C GLY A 215 -0.48 3.54 -1.06
N TYR A 216 0.03 2.31 -1.00
CA TYR A 216 0.55 1.59 -2.17
C TYR A 216 -0.52 1.41 -3.25
N ARG A 217 -1.74 1.01 -2.85
CA ARG A 217 -2.85 0.78 -3.78
C ARG A 217 -3.24 2.06 -4.52
N GLN A 218 -3.30 3.17 -3.80
CA GLN A 218 -3.68 4.49 -4.31
C GLN A 218 -2.63 4.96 -5.31
N ARG A 219 -1.33 4.84 -5.00
CA ARG A 219 -0.24 5.21 -5.92
C ARG A 219 -0.24 4.38 -7.20
N ILE A 220 -0.43 3.06 -7.09
CA ILE A 220 -0.55 2.18 -8.27
C ILE A 220 -1.78 2.57 -9.09
N SER A 221 -2.93 2.79 -8.45
CA SER A 221 -4.15 3.20 -9.14
C SER A 221 -4.01 4.55 -9.83
N ALA A 222 -3.40 5.54 -9.17
CA ALA A 222 -3.12 6.85 -9.73
C ALA A 222 -2.23 6.73 -10.98
N GLY A 223 -1.13 5.97 -10.91
CA GLY A 223 -0.27 5.74 -12.07
C GLY A 223 -0.99 5.04 -13.23
N VAL A 224 -1.90 4.11 -12.96
CA VAL A 224 -2.74 3.50 -14.01
C VAL A 224 -3.68 4.54 -14.62
N LYS A 225 -4.38 5.34 -13.80
CA LYS A 225 -5.30 6.39 -14.26
C LYS A 225 -4.59 7.43 -15.11
N GLU A 226 -3.41 7.88 -14.71
CA GLU A 226 -2.60 8.84 -15.46
C GLU A 226 -2.24 8.30 -16.85
N ARG A 227 -1.76 7.05 -16.95
CA ARG A 227 -1.46 6.44 -18.27
C ARG A 227 -2.70 6.30 -19.16
N LEU A 228 -3.88 6.11 -18.57
CA LEU A 228 -5.13 6.01 -19.31
C LEU A 228 -5.64 7.37 -19.82
N LYS A 229 -5.02 8.50 -19.45
CA LYS A 229 -5.31 9.79 -20.09
C LYS A 229 -4.83 9.81 -21.54
N GLU A 230 -3.76 9.07 -21.86
CA GLU A 230 -3.24 8.96 -23.23
C GLU A 230 -4.19 8.15 -24.13
N PRO A 231 -4.74 8.73 -25.21
CA PRO A 231 -5.70 8.05 -26.09
C PRO A 231 -5.15 6.76 -26.70
N ALA A 232 -3.87 6.75 -27.13
CA ALA A 232 -3.23 5.58 -27.71
C ALA A 232 -3.13 4.40 -26.72
N VAL A 233 -2.89 4.68 -25.43
CA VAL A 233 -2.86 3.65 -24.39
C VAL A 233 -4.25 3.08 -24.13
N ARG A 234 -5.27 3.95 -24.10
CA ARG A 234 -6.67 3.54 -24.00
C ARG A 234 -7.08 2.64 -25.16
N GLU A 235 -6.76 3.01 -26.41
CA GLU A 235 -7.15 2.22 -27.58
C GLU A 235 -6.48 0.85 -27.59
N ARG A 236 -5.17 0.77 -27.27
CA ARG A 236 -4.47 -0.53 -27.13
C ARG A 236 -5.11 -1.42 -26.06
N LEU A 237 -5.57 -0.85 -24.96
CA LEU A 237 -6.28 -1.60 -23.93
C LEU A 237 -7.64 -2.09 -24.42
N LEU A 238 -8.40 -1.24 -25.11
CA LEU A 238 -9.70 -1.59 -25.69
C LEU A 238 -9.55 -2.69 -26.74
N GLU A 239 -8.54 -2.61 -27.59
CA GLU A 239 -8.22 -3.61 -28.59
C GLU A 239 -7.90 -4.97 -27.95
N ALA A 240 -7.06 -4.97 -26.91
CA ALA A 240 -6.81 -6.16 -26.11
C ALA A 240 -8.09 -6.70 -25.44
N CYS A 241 -9.07 -5.85 -25.13
CA CYS A 241 -10.38 -6.27 -24.63
C CYS A 241 -11.34 -6.78 -25.71
N ARG A 242 -11.14 -6.41 -26.99
CA ARG A 242 -11.92 -6.90 -28.14
C ARG A 242 -11.45 -8.28 -28.60
N ASP A 243 -10.22 -8.68 -28.29
CA ASP A 243 -9.67 -10.02 -28.56
C ASP A 243 -10.66 -11.14 -28.14
N PRO A 244 -11.22 -11.91 -29.11
CA PRO A 244 -12.17 -12.99 -28.84
C PRO A 244 -11.61 -14.07 -27.92
N VAL A 245 -10.34 -14.45 -28.09
CA VAL A 245 -9.69 -15.52 -27.31
C VAL A 245 -9.56 -15.08 -25.84
N ARG A 246 -9.13 -13.84 -25.63
CA ARG A 246 -9.04 -13.27 -24.28
C ARG A 246 -10.42 -13.14 -23.64
N ARG A 247 -11.43 -12.69 -24.39
CA ARG A 247 -12.82 -12.60 -23.89
C ARG A 247 -13.36 -13.97 -23.50
N ALA A 248 -13.13 -15.00 -24.32
CA ALA A 248 -13.52 -16.37 -24.01
C ALA A 248 -12.87 -16.87 -22.71
N LYS A 249 -11.56 -16.61 -22.51
CA LYS A 249 -10.85 -16.97 -21.27
C LYS A 249 -11.39 -16.27 -20.02
N ILE A 250 -11.71 -14.97 -20.12
CA ILE A 250 -12.33 -14.21 -19.02
C ILE A 250 -13.74 -14.73 -18.73
N SER A 251 -14.49 -15.07 -19.77
CA SER A 251 -15.85 -15.63 -19.66
C SER A 251 -15.82 -17.01 -19.00
N ALA A 252 -14.92 -17.91 -19.43
CA ALA A 252 -14.72 -19.23 -18.83
C ALA A 252 -14.36 -19.15 -17.34
N SER A 253 -13.48 -18.22 -16.96
CA SER A 253 -13.15 -17.96 -15.55
C SER A 253 -14.34 -17.47 -14.72
N ARG A 254 -15.35 -16.85 -15.34
CA ARG A 254 -16.61 -16.45 -14.69
C ARG A 254 -17.65 -17.56 -14.69
N LYS A 255 -17.69 -18.43 -15.70
CA LYS A 255 -18.62 -19.57 -15.77
C LYS A 255 -18.48 -20.47 -14.53
N GLY A 256 -17.26 -20.70 -14.03
CA GLY A 256 -17.03 -21.43 -12.77
C GLY A 256 -17.53 -20.75 -11.48
N ARG A 257 -18.07 -19.52 -11.55
CA ARG A 257 -18.71 -18.82 -10.42
C ARG A 257 -20.20 -18.52 -10.63
N ASN A 258 -20.71 -18.69 -11.85
CA ASN A 258 -22.09 -18.42 -12.22
C ASN A 258 -22.75 -19.73 -12.65
N ASN A 259 -23.48 -20.38 -11.73
CA ASN A 259 -24.21 -21.62 -11.98
C ASN A 259 -25.51 -21.42 -12.80
N MET A 260 -25.52 -20.51 -13.78
CA MET A 260 -26.71 -20.18 -14.57
C MET A 260 -26.62 -20.80 -15.96
N SER A 261 -27.68 -21.48 -16.42
CA SER A 261 -27.73 -22.06 -17.76
C SER A 261 -27.63 -21.00 -18.87
N GLU A 262 -27.10 -21.37 -20.03
CA GLU A 262 -26.95 -20.46 -21.17
C GLU A 262 -28.31 -19.92 -21.65
N ALA A 263 -29.34 -20.77 -21.67
CA ALA A 263 -30.72 -20.37 -21.96
C ALA A 263 -31.24 -19.28 -21.00
N LEU A 264 -30.91 -19.38 -19.71
CA LEU A 264 -31.32 -18.39 -18.71
C LEU A 264 -30.56 -17.07 -18.88
N LEU A 265 -29.27 -17.12 -19.21
CA LEU A 265 -28.48 -15.92 -19.51
C LEU A 265 -29.02 -15.18 -20.74
N GLU A 266 -29.37 -15.91 -21.79
CA GLU A 266 -29.95 -15.37 -23.01
C GLU A 266 -31.31 -14.71 -22.72
N ARG A 267 -32.19 -15.38 -21.97
CA ARG A 267 -33.48 -14.82 -21.54
C ARG A 267 -33.31 -13.53 -20.74
N VAL A 268 -32.37 -13.50 -19.79
CA VAL A 268 -32.05 -12.29 -18.99
C VAL A 268 -31.48 -11.17 -19.85
N SER A 269 -30.66 -11.51 -20.85
CA SER A 269 -30.10 -10.56 -21.80
C SER A 269 -31.20 -9.89 -22.63
N ARG A 270 -32.09 -10.69 -23.22
CA ARG A 270 -33.25 -10.22 -23.99
C ARG A 270 -34.16 -9.32 -23.16
N ALA A 271 -34.49 -9.72 -21.93
CA ALA A 271 -35.30 -8.92 -21.01
C ALA A 271 -34.67 -7.56 -20.71
N LYS A 272 -33.35 -7.50 -20.46
CA LYS A 272 -32.62 -6.24 -20.23
C LYS A 272 -32.50 -5.38 -21.48
N SER A 273 -32.41 -5.98 -22.65
CA SER A 273 -32.38 -5.27 -23.94
C SER A 273 -33.72 -4.61 -24.23
N LYS A 274 -34.83 -5.35 -24.07
CA LYS A 274 -36.20 -4.80 -24.16
C LYS A 274 -36.40 -3.64 -23.18
N LEU A 275 -35.96 -3.81 -21.93
CA LEU A 275 -36.00 -2.76 -20.92
C LEU A 275 -35.21 -1.49 -21.32
N ALA A 276 -34.06 -1.64 -21.97
CA ALA A 276 -33.22 -0.51 -22.38
C ALA A 276 -33.87 0.31 -23.50
N LYS A 277 -34.55 -0.35 -24.45
CA LYS A 277 -35.26 0.32 -25.55
C LYS A 277 -36.39 1.22 -25.05
N ASP A 278 -37.12 0.77 -24.04
CA ASP A 278 -38.32 1.46 -23.56
C ASP A 278 -38.05 2.40 -22.37
N ILE A 279 -36.77 2.65 -22.04
CA ILE A 279 -36.39 3.26 -20.75
C ILE A 279 -37.00 4.65 -20.52
N CYS A 280 -37.07 5.47 -21.57
CA CYS A 280 -37.65 6.81 -21.50
C CYS A 280 -39.16 6.75 -21.21
N MET A 281 -39.88 5.82 -21.83
CA MET A 281 -41.31 5.60 -21.57
C MET A 281 -41.53 5.09 -20.14
N ILE A 282 -40.73 4.12 -19.70
CA ILE A 282 -40.82 3.55 -18.34
C ILE A 282 -40.65 4.62 -17.26
N ARG A 283 -39.70 5.55 -17.46
CA ARG A 283 -39.51 6.68 -16.55
C ARG A 283 -40.74 7.58 -16.53
N LYS A 284 -41.24 7.99 -17.70
CA LYS A 284 -42.47 8.81 -17.80
C LYS A 284 -43.64 8.16 -17.03
N LEU A 285 -43.82 6.85 -17.19
CA LEU A 285 -44.85 6.10 -16.46
C LEU A 285 -44.60 6.07 -14.94
N HIS A 286 -43.35 5.92 -14.51
CA HIS A 286 -43.00 5.98 -13.10
C HIS A 286 -43.32 7.35 -12.49
N PHE A 287 -42.93 8.44 -13.16
CA PHE A 287 -43.23 9.81 -12.72
C PHE A 287 -44.75 10.12 -12.72
N ARG A 288 -45.54 9.41 -13.53
CA ARG A 288 -47.02 9.51 -13.53
C ARG A 288 -47.71 8.72 -12.40
N GLY A 289 -46.99 7.91 -11.63
CA GLY A 289 -47.58 7.19 -10.50
C GLY A 289 -47.36 5.68 -10.49
N LEU A 290 -46.82 5.08 -11.56
CA LEU A 290 -46.70 3.63 -11.63
C LEU A 290 -45.58 3.12 -10.71
N SER A 291 -45.90 2.07 -9.95
CA SER A 291 -44.92 1.45 -9.05
C SER A 291 -43.82 0.74 -9.85
N ILE A 292 -42.60 0.71 -9.29
CA ILE A 292 -41.46 -0.01 -9.87
C ILE A 292 -41.81 -1.49 -10.10
N GLN A 293 -42.60 -2.09 -9.21
CA GLN A 293 -43.01 -3.48 -9.32
C GLN A 293 -44.00 -3.72 -10.47
N THR A 294 -44.95 -2.79 -10.66
CA THR A 294 -45.89 -2.82 -11.79
C THR A 294 -45.14 -2.70 -13.12
N LEU A 295 -44.15 -1.81 -13.18
CA LEU A 295 -43.32 -1.62 -14.37
C LEU A 295 -42.42 -2.84 -14.65
N ALA A 296 -41.97 -3.54 -13.61
CA ALA A 296 -41.02 -4.65 -13.77
C ALA A 296 -41.64 -5.93 -14.36
N ARG A 297 -42.92 -6.20 -14.06
CA ARG A 297 -43.62 -7.43 -14.46
C ARG A 297 -43.67 -7.65 -15.99
N PRO A 298 -44.09 -6.68 -16.83
CA PRO A 298 -44.18 -6.87 -18.29
C PRO A 298 -42.83 -7.14 -18.97
N TYR A 299 -41.73 -6.77 -18.31
CA TYR A 299 -40.37 -6.94 -18.82
C TYR A 299 -39.70 -8.20 -18.28
N GLY A 300 -40.33 -8.93 -17.36
CA GLY A 300 -39.74 -10.12 -16.74
C GLY A 300 -38.45 -9.82 -15.96
N VAL A 301 -38.30 -8.60 -15.44
CA VAL A 301 -37.10 -8.18 -14.69
C VAL A 301 -37.39 -8.06 -13.20
N SER A 302 -36.36 -8.20 -12.38
CA SER A 302 -36.49 -7.98 -10.93
C SER A 302 -36.71 -6.51 -10.58
N PHE A 303 -37.33 -6.25 -9.43
CA PHE A 303 -37.49 -4.92 -8.85
C PHE A 303 -36.15 -4.15 -8.85
N SER A 304 -35.07 -4.79 -8.40
CA SER A 304 -33.73 -4.17 -8.35
C SER A 304 -33.19 -3.82 -9.74
N THR A 305 -33.56 -4.57 -10.77
CA THR A 305 -33.17 -4.26 -12.15
C THR A 305 -33.95 -3.08 -12.68
N MET A 306 -35.26 -3.06 -12.50
CA MET A 306 -36.11 -1.92 -12.87
C MET A 306 -35.71 -0.64 -12.13
N SER A 307 -35.46 -0.73 -10.82
CA SER A 307 -35.02 0.40 -10.00
C SER A 307 -33.69 1.00 -10.47
N ARG A 308 -32.71 0.15 -10.82
CA ARG A 308 -31.44 0.62 -11.42
C ARG A 308 -31.64 1.26 -12.78
N ALA A 309 -32.62 0.79 -13.56
CA ALA A 309 -32.94 1.33 -14.87
C ALA A 309 -33.57 2.73 -14.76
N ILE A 310 -34.60 2.87 -13.93
CA ILE A 310 -35.25 4.17 -13.65
C ILE A 310 -34.21 5.21 -13.21
N ARG A 311 -33.29 4.83 -12.32
CA ARG A 311 -32.19 5.69 -11.81
C ARG A 311 -31.02 5.92 -12.79
N GLY A 312 -30.98 5.24 -13.93
CA GLY A 312 -29.90 5.42 -14.92
C GLY A 312 -28.50 4.95 -14.47
N ILE A 313 -28.41 4.02 -13.50
CA ILE A 313 -27.13 3.63 -12.88
C ILE A 313 -26.20 2.90 -13.86
N ARG A 314 -26.75 2.14 -14.81
CA ARG A 314 -25.96 1.40 -15.82
C ARG A 314 -25.86 2.18 -17.11
N ARG A 315 -24.74 2.02 -17.84
CA ARG A 315 -24.52 2.63 -19.17
C ARG A 315 -25.67 2.41 -20.14
N ALA A 316 -26.25 1.21 -20.14
CA ALA A 316 -27.39 0.86 -21.01
C ALA A 316 -28.69 1.64 -20.70
N TYR A 317 -28.76 2.34 -19.57
CA TYR A 317 -29.92 3.11 -19.13
C TYR A 317 -29.59 4.59 -18.96
N LYS A 318 -28.45 5.08 -19.47
CA LYS A 318 -28.01 6.46 -19.25
C LYS A 318 -28.81 7.47 -20.06
N ASP A 319 -29.33 7.07 -21.21
CA ASP A 319 -30.12 7.93 -22.06
C ASP A 319 -31.37 8.42 -21.32
N GLY A 320 -31.62 9.74 -21.33
CA GLY A 320 -32.74 10.38 -20.62
C GLY A 320 -32.76 10.17 -19.09
N ALA A 321 -31.61 9.97 -18.45
CA ALA A 321 -31.55 9.70 -17.00
C ALA A 321 -31.93 10.93 -16.16
N PRO A 322 -32.93 10.82 -15.26
CA PRO A 322 -33.37 11.92 -14.40
C PRO A 322 -32.36 12.19 -13.27
N ASN A 323 -32.46 13.35 -12.64
CA ASN A 323 -31.68 13.64 -11.44
C ASN A 323 -32.10 12.70 -10.29
N PHE A 324 -31.16 12.39 -9.40
CA PHE A 324 -31.42 11.54 -8.24
C PHE A 324 -32.53 12.12 -7.35
N ALA A 325 -32.55 13.44 -7.15
CA ALA A 325 -33.57 14.13 -6.37
C ALA A 325 -34.98 13.86 -6.91
N ASP A 326 -35.20 14.07 -8.21
CA ASP A 326 -36.49 13.86 -8.89
C ASP A 326 -36.98 12.42 -8.73
N VAL A 327 -36.07 11.45 -8.85
CA VAL A 327 -36.41 10.03 -8.66
C VAL A 327 -36.82 9.74 -7.23
N GLN A 328 -36.14 10.31 -6.23
CA GLN A 328 -36.52 10.13 -4.83
C GLN A 328 -37.86 10.78 -4.51
N GLU A 329 -38.11 11.95 -5.07
CA GLU A 329 -39.39 12.64 -4.92
C GLU A 329 -40.53 11.82 -5.55
N ALA A 330 -40.35 11.33 -6.78
CA ALA A 330 -41.32 10.47 -7.44
C ALA A 330 -41.58 9.16 -6.68
N ILE A 331 -40.55 8.53 -6.12
CA ILE A 331 -40.70 7.33 -5.28
C ILE A 331 -41.53 7.65 -4.04
N SER A 332 -41.24 8.77 -3.37
CA SER A 332 -41.94 9.19 -2.14
C SER A 332 -43.40 9.50 -2.44
N ARG A 333 -43.67 10.30 -3.48
CA ARG A 333 -45.01 10.63 -3.97
C ARG A 333 -45.82 9.38 -4.33
N ASN A 334 -45.21 8.43 -5.03
CA ASN A 334 -45.87 7.18 -5.42
C ASN A 334 -46.17 6.28 -4.21
N ARG A 335 -45.29 6.26 -3.21
CA ARG A 335 -45.52 5.56 -1.94
C ARG A 335 -46.67 6.16 -1.17
N GLU A 336 -46.74 7.49 -1.07
CA GLU A 336 -47.84 8.19 -0.41
C GLU A 336 -49.17 7.96 -1.13
N ARG A 337 -49.20 8.07 -2.46
CA ARG A 337 -50.40 7.78 -3.26
C ARG A 337 -50.88 6.34 -3.07
N ALA A 338 -49.95 5.38 -3.08
CA ALA A 338 -50.27 3.97 -2.83
C ALA A 338 -50.76 3.75 -1.39
N ALA A 339 -50.18 4.44 -0.40
CA ALA A 339 -50.65 4.40 0.98
C ALA A 339 -52.06 4.98 1.13
N ARG A 340 -52.34 6.12 0.48
CA ARG A 340 -53.69 6.73 0.43
C ARG A 340 -54.72 5.78 -0.20
N LYS A 341 -54.39 5.13 -1.31
CA LYS A 341 -55.27 4.15 -1.96
C LYS A 341 -55.59 2.93 -1.07
N ARG A 342 -54.70 2.58 -0.14
CA ARG A 342 -54.89 1.47 0.83
C ARG A 342 -55.55 1.92 2.14
N ARG A 343 -55.87 3.21 2.31
CA ARG A 343 -56.57 3.69 3.50
C ARG A 343 -57.96 3.05 3.56
N ARG A 344 -58.30 2.53 4.74
CA ARG A 344 -59.61 1.95 5.03
C ARG A 344 -60.60 3.02 5.50
N LEU A 345 -60.10 4.06 6.16
CA LEU A 345 -60.87 5.20 6.64
C LEU A 345 -60.70 6.39 5.69
N LYS A 346 -61.75 7.18 5.51
CA LYS A 346 -61.67 8.48 4.80
C LYS A 346 -61.09 9.54 5.73
N ASP A 347 -60.64 10.65 5.17
CA ASP A 347 -60.05 11.74 5.97
C ASP A 347 -61.08 12.35 6.95
N GLY A 348 -62.37 12.33 6.61
CA GLY A 348 -63.46 12.73 7.51
C GLY A 348 -63.65 11.78 8.71
N ASP A 349 -63.54 10.46 8.48
CA ASP A 349 -63.60 9.46 9.56
C ASP A 349 -62.44 9.63 10.54
N VAL A 350 -61.25 9.95 10.02
CA VAL A 350 -60.07 10.25 10.84
C VAL A 350 -60.28 11.53 11.66
N ALA A 351 -60.82 12.58 11.06
CA ALA A 351 -61.12 13.82 11.79
C ALA A 351 -62.18 13.60 12.90
N GLU A 352 -63.20 12.79 12.63
CA GLU A 352 -64.18 12.39 13.63
C GLU A 352 -63.56 11.54 14.75
N LEU A 353 -62.64 10.63 14.42
CA LEU A 353 -61.88 9.87 15.40
C LEU A 353 -61.11 10.79 16.36
N PHE A 354 -60.45 11.83 15.85
CA PHE A 354 -59.77 12.83 16.69
C PHE A 354 -60.76 13.62 17.56
N ARG A 355 -61.91 14.02 17.03
CA ARG A 355 -62.98 14.70 17.80
C ARG A 355 -63.52 13.83 18.93
N MET A 356 -63.80 12.56 18.66
CA MET A 356 -64.26 11.62 19.69
C MET A 356 -63.20 11.42 20.78
N ARG A 357 -61.92 11.40 20.42
CA ARG A 357 -60.85 11.31 21.41
C ARG A 357 -60.76 12.58 22.26
N ALA A 358 -60.89 13.75 21.66
CA ALA A 358 -60.90 15.03 22.37
C ALA A 358 -62.09 15.15 23.34
N ALA A 359 -63.24 14.58 22.98
CA ALA A 359 -64.43 14.48 23.83
C ALA A 359 -64.32 13.40 24.93
N GLY A 360 -63.14 12.80 25.14
CA GLY A 360 -62.90 11.82 26.21
C GLY A 360 -63.41 10.40 25.92
N VAL A 361 -63.83 10.08 24.69
CA VAL A 361 -64.34 8.73 24.37
C VAL A 361 -63.22 7.69 24.49
N PRO A 362 -63.45 6.56 25.19
CA PRO A 362 -62.47 5.48 25.28
C PRO A 362 -62.10 4.89 23.92
N LEU A 363 -60.81 4.59 23.71
CA LEU A 363 -60.26 4.08 22.45
C LEU A 363 -60.96 2.82 21.93
N ARG A 364 -61.43 1.95 22.83
CA ARG A 364 -62.18 0.74 22.48
C ARG A 364 -63.51 1.07 21.79
N ARG A 365 -64.23 2.09 22.25
CA ARG A 365 -65.50 2.52 21.64
C ARG A 365 -65.28 3.16 20.27
N ILE A 366 -64.20 3.93 20.14
CA ILE A 366 -63.77 4.50 18.85
C ILE A 366 -63.43 3.37 17.86
N ALA A 367 -62.65 2.37 18.29
CA ALA A 367 -62.26 1.23 17.48
C ALA A 367 -63.47 0.44 16.94
N VAL A 368 -64.46 0.18 17.81
CA VAL A 368 -65.72 -0.48 17.45
C VAL A 368 -66.48 0.34 16.40
N LYS A 369 -66.64 1.66 16.62
CA LYS A 369 -67.38 2.54 15.71
C LYS A 369 -66.82 2.55 14.29
N PHE A 370 -65.49 2.66 14.16
CA PHE A 370 -64.82 2.71 12.86
C PHE A 370 -64.41 1.32 12.32
N GLN A 371 -64.81 0.23 13.00
CA GLN A 371 -64.49 -1.15 12.62
C GLN A 371 -62.98 -1.40 12.40
N VAL A 372 -62.16 -0.75 13.20
CA VAL A 372 -60.70 -0.88 13.19
C VAL A 372 -60.20 -1.42 14.52
N THR A 373 -59.00 -1.97 14.53
CA THR A 373 -58.43 -2.47 15.79
C THR A 373 -58.05 -1.33 16.72
N HIS A 374 -58.05 -1.59 18.04
CA HIS A 374 -57.55 -0.66 19.05
C HIS A 374 -56.15 -0.11 18.69
N HIS A 375 -55.26 -0.99 18.18
CA HIS A 375 -53.92 -0.60 17.74
C HIS A 375 -53.94 0.33 16.52
N THR A 376 -54.88 0.15 15.58
CA THR A 376 -55.03 1.05 14.43
C THR A 376 -55.44 2.46 14.88
N VAL A 377 -56.36 2.56 15.84
CA VAL A 377 -56.74 3.85 16.45
C VAL A 377 -55.52 4.52 17.08
N MET A 378 -54.72 3.79 17.85
CA MET A 378 -53.48 4.30 18.45
C MET A 378 -52.46 4.78 17.41
N ASN A 379 -52.30 4.05 16.31
CA ASN A 379 -51.35 4.44 15.25
C ASN A 379 -51.85 5.66 14.44
N ILE A 380 -53.17 5.85 14.32
CA ILE A 380 -53.77 7.06 13.74
C ILE A 380 -53.50 8.26 14.66
N LEU A 381 -53.83 8.13 15.95
CA LEU A 381 -53.67 9.21 16.93
C LEU A 381 -52.21 9.63 17.13
N SER A 382 -51.28 8.68 17.08
CA SER A 382 -49.82 8.94 17.16
C SER A 382 -49.21 9.46 15.85
N GLY A 383 -50.00 9.62 14.79
CA GLY A 383 -49.52 10.11 13.50
C GLY A 383 -48.59 9.14 12.75
N GLN A 384 -48.56 7.87 13.14
CA GLN A 384 -47.80 6.83 12.43
C GLN A 384 -48.47 6.45 11.09
N ILE A 385 -49.80 6.50 11.04
CA ILE A 385 -50.61 6.28 9.83
C ILE A 385 -51.59 7.45 9.62
N TYR A 386 -52.11 7.60 8.40
CA TYR A 386 -53.02 8.69 8.02
C TYR A 386 -52.45 10.13 8.18
N ARG A 387 -51.13 10.29 8.08
CA ARG A 387 -50.47 11.62 8.06
C ARG A 387 -51.11 12.56 7.03
N GLY A 388 -51.36 13.81 7.45
CA GLY A 388 -51.94 14.88 6.63
C GLY A 388 -53.47 14.86 6.53
N SER A 389 -54.16 13.93 7.20
CA SER A 389 -55.62 13.86 7.23
C SER A 389 -56.13 14.68 8.43
N GLY A 390 -56.46 15.95 8.17
CA GLY A 390 -57.06 16.97 9.06
C GLY A 390 -57.30 16.62 10.54
N GLY A 391 -56.25 16.64 11.35
CA GLY A 391 -56.41 16.46 12.81
C GLY A 391 -55.12 16.27 13.60
N PHE A 392 -53.98 16.87 13.20
CA PHE A 392 -52.85 16.94 14.12
C PHE A 392 -53.26 17.82 15.32
N PRO A 393 -53.06 17.38 16.57
CA PRO A 393 -53.04 18.33 17.68
C PRO A 393 -51.90 19.33 17.43
N PRO A 394 -52.06 20.62 17.81
CA PRO A 394 -50.99 21.58 17.70
C PRO A 394 -49.76 21.04 18.43
N SER A 395 -48.60 21.21 17.81
CA SER A 395 -47.31 20.83 18.37
C SER A 395 -47.14 21.43 19.76
N GLY A 396 -47.24 20.60 20.79
CA GLY A 396 -46.95 20.93 22.18
C GLY A 396 -46.25 19.76 22.85
N LYS A 397 -45.02 19.98 23.29
CA LYS A 397 -44.19 19.04 24.04
C LYS A 397 -44.81 18.70 25.41
N SER A 398 -44.53 17.48 25.88
CA SER A 398 -44.36 17.04 27.28
C SER A 398 -45.54 17.22 28.26
N VAL A 399 -46.10 16.12 28.78
CA VAL A 399 -45.65 15.32 29.95
C VAL A 399 -46.08 13.87 29.72
#